data_AF-A0A5J6MNX7-F1
#
_entry.id   AF-A0A5J6MNX7-F1
#
_cell.length_a   1.000
_cell.length_b   1.000
_cell.length_c   1.000
_cell.angle_alpha   90.00
_cell.angle_beta   90.00
_cell.angle_gamma   90.00
#
_symmetry.space_group_name_H-M   'P 1'
#
loop_
_entity.id
_entity.type
_entity.pdbx_description
1 polymer ?
#
loop_
_entity_poly.entity_id
_entity_poly.type
_entity_poly.pdbx_seq_one_letter_code
_entity_poly.pdbx_strand_id
1 'polypeptide(L)'
;MSTVIETLFNGVSRLCGRFFGSRSLRPYEQLALSGWRDTLSQKHQHTLDEQLGAFDSMQRQAGDAKVCFFYDSRKNIPLFGNAAPAVHVADVLLASTIPNKGESIRVKMFIHEGYFFSIEFPKRPKRYFELHHMQPDKLRVSKVEMFSVLD
;
A
#
# COMPACT_ATOMS: atom_id res chain seq x y z
N MET A 1 -25.46 -15.68 -18.71
CA MET A 1 -25.97 -15.40 -17.35
C MET A 1 -24.89 -15.08 -16.31
N SER A 2 -23.59 -15.23 -16.62
CA SER A 2 -22.48 -14.92 -15.68
C SER A 2 -22.14 -13.42 -15.59
N THR A 3 -22.27 -12.68 -16.68
CA THR A 3 -21.77 -11.30 -16.83
C THR A 3 -22.55 -10.25 -16.02
N VAL A 4 -23.85 -10.47 -15.81
CA VAL A 4 -24.71 -9.52 -15.08
C VAL A 4 -24.47 -9.61 -13.57
N ILE A 5 -24.25 -10.82 -13.05
CA ILE A 5 -23.96 -11.07 -11.63
C ILE A 5 -22.58 -10.49 -11.27
N GLU A 6 -21.56 -10.68 -12.11
CA GLU A 6 -20.24 -10.08 -11.90
C GLU A 6 -20.29 -8.55 -11.94
N THR A 7 -21.06 -7.97 -12.87
CA THR A 7 -21.20 -6.51 -12.97
C THR A 7 -21.92 -5.93 -11.74
N LEU A 8 -22.96 -6.60 -11.25
CA LEU A 8 -23.66 -6.24 -10.02
C LEU A 8 -22.76 -6.37 -8.79
N PHE A 9 -22.00 -7.46 -8.67
CA PHE A 9 -21.10 -7.70 -7.54
C PHE A 9 -19.93 -6.72 -7.52
N ASN A 10 -19.38 -6.40 -8.70
CA ASN A 10 -18.37 -5.35 -8.87
C ASN A 10 -18.95 -3.95 -8.56
N GLY A 11 -20.19 -3.68 -8.98
CA GLY A 11 -20.91 -2.45 -8.67
C GLY A 11 -21.13 -2.27 -7.17
N VAL A 12 -21.61 -3.31 -6.48
CA VAL A 12 -21.82 -3.32 -5.03
C VAL A 12 -20.49 -3.22 -4.28
N SER A 13 -19.44 -3.91 -4.74
CA SER A 13 -18.10 -3.84 -4.13
C SER A 13 -17.44 -2.46 -4.31
N ARG A 14 -17.65 -1.80 -5.46
CA ARG A 14 -17.24 -0.40 -5.70
C ARG A 14 -18.04 0.58 -4.83
N LEU A 15 -19.36 0.37 -4.69
CA LEU A 15 -20.22 1.18 -3.83
C LEU A 15 -19.84 1.02 -2.35
N CYS A 16 -19.69 -0.20 -1.85
CA CYS A 16 -19.22 -0.47 -0.50
C CYS A 16 -17.80 0.08 -0.27
N GLY A 17 -16.89 -0.07 -1.23
CA GLY A 17 -15.55 0.53 -1.16
C GLY A 17 -15.57 2.05 -1.16
N ARG A 18 -16.55 2.69 -1.81
CA ARG A 18 -16.73 4.14 -1.85
C ARG A 18 -17.39 4.70 -0.58
N PHE A 19 -18.26 3.93 0.07
CA PHE A 19 -18.93 4.33 1.32
C PHE A 19 -18.16 3.95 2.59
N PHE A 20 -17.37 2.87 2.56
CA PHE A 20 -16.58 2.38 3.71
C PHE A 20 -15.06 2.54 3.53
N GLY A 21 -14.60 2.98 2.36
CA GLY A 21 -13.20 3.27 2.10
C GLY A 21 -12.77 4.55 2.79
N SER A 22 -12.03 4.44 3.89
CA SER A 22 -11.25 5.56 4.39
C SER A 22 -10.22 5.94 3.35
N ARG A 23 -10.21 7.21 2.90
CA ARG A 23 -9.14 7.76 2.05
C ARG A 23 -7.84 8.03 2.83
N SER A 24 -7.85 7.80 4.13
CA SER A 24 -6.71 8.07 5.00
C SER A 24 -5.93 6.79 5.31
N LEU A 25 -4.63 6.85 5.05
CA LEU A 25 -3.68 5.86 5.53
C LEU A 25 -3.53 5.95 7.04
N ARG A 26 -3.33 4.80 7.69
CA ARG A 26 -2.96 4.77 9.10
C ARG A 26 -1.51 5.26 9.24
N PRO A 27 -1.11 5.79 10.40
CA PRO A 27 0.24 6.33 10.59
C PRO A 27 1.37 5.39 10.15
N TYR A 28 1.26 4.09 10.46
CA TYR A 28 2.27 3.10 10.08
C TYR A 28 2.24 2.73 8.58
N GLU A 29 1.08 2.82 7.92
CA GLU A 29 0.96 2.61 6.47
C GLU A 29 1.60 3.79 5.73
N GLN A 30 1.31 5.03 6.20
CA GLN A 30 1.91 6.25 5.68
C GLN A 30 3.43 6.26 5.91
N LEU A 31 3.91 5.85 7.09
CA LEU A 31 5.33 5.76 7.41
C LEU A 31 6.07 4.78 6.49
N ALA A 32 5.45 3.63 6.17
CA ALA A 32 6.03 2.68 5.24
C ALA A 32 6.10 3.28 3.82
N LEU A 33 5.02 3.90 3.37
CA LEU A 33 4.94 4.52 2.06
C LEU A 33 5.93 5.67 1.89
N SER A 34 6.06 6.55 2.89
CA SER A 34 7.05 7.63 2.87
C SER A 34 8.47 7.08 2.87
N GLY A 35 8.74 6.05 3.69
CA GLY A 35 10.04 5.38 3.71
C GLY A 35 10.45 4.83 2.35
N TRP A 36 9.52 4.20 1.63
CA TRP A 36 9.78 3.76 0.26
C TRP A 36 9.95 4.94 -0.70
N ARG A 37 9.04 5.93 -0.66
CA ARG A 37 9.08 7.13 -1.50
C ARG A 37 10.43 7.84 -1.43
N ASP A 38 11.01 7.97 -0.25
CA ASP A 38 12.30 8.67 -0.04
C ASP A 38 13.49 7.97 -0.72
N THR A 39 13.35 6.70 -1.09
CA THR A 39 14.38 5.95 -1.84
C THR A 39 14.24 6.07 -3.36
N LEU A 40 13.12 6.61 -3.85
CA LEU A 40 12.84 6.72 -5.27
C LEU A 40 13.58 7.90 -5.91
N SER A 41 13.88 7.79 -7.20
CA SER A 41 14.34 8.94 -8.00
C SER A 41 13.26 10.03 -8.06
N GLN A 42 13.63 11.28 -8.35
CA GLN A 42 12.68 12.38 -8.41
C GLN A 42 11.53 12.13 -9.42
N LYS A 43 11.84 11.51 -10.56
CA LYS A 43 10.83 11.08 -11.55
C LYS A 43 9.82 10.12 -10.92
N HIS A 44 10.30 9.09 -10.23
CA HIS A 44 9.45 8.07 -9.62
C HIS A 44 8.69 8.58 -8.39
N GLN A 45 9.27 9.51 -7.62
CA GLN A 45 8.55 10.22 -6.56
C GLN A 45 7.38 11.01 -7.14
N HIS A 46 7.60 11.76 -8.22
CA HIS A 46 6.54 12.51 -8.88
C HIS A 46 5.43 11.58 -9.40
N THR A 47 5.79 10.48 -10.07
CA THR A 47 4.81 9.46 -10.50
C THR A 47 3.99 8.93 -9.32
N LEU A 48 4.64 8.58 -8.21
CA LEU A 48 3.95 8.08 -7.01
C LEU A 48 3.01 9.13 -6.43
N ASP A 49 3.43 10.38 -6.32
CA ASP A 49 2.64 11.46 -5.74
C ASP A 49 1.40 11.77 -6.59
N GLU A 50 1.53 11.82 -7.92
CA GLU A 50 0.41 12.00 -8.84
C GLU A 50 -0.59 10.84 -8.72
N GLN A 51 -0.10 9.60 -8.64
CA GLN A 51 -0.95 8.44 -8.41
C GLN A 51 -1.67 8.53 -7.05
N LEU A 52 -0.98 8.87 -5.97
CA LEU A 52 -1.57 9.02 -4.64
C LEU A 52 -2.55 10.22 -4.56
N GLY A 53 -2.39 11.23 -5.41
CA GLY A 53 -3.37 12.31 -5.57
C GLY A 53 -4.60 11.91 -6.40
N ALA A 54 -4.47 10.89 -7.25
CA ALA A 54 -5.46 10.55 -8.27
C ALA A 54 -6.28 9.28 -8.00
N PHE A 55 -5.94 8.46 -7.00
CA PHE A 55 -6.71 7.25 -6.68
C PHE A 55 -8.18 7.58 -6.33
N ASP A 56 -9.10 6.70 -6.71
CA ASP A 56 -10.54 6.89 -6.48
C ASP A 56 -10.95 6.46 -5.09
N SER A 57 -10.48 5.26 -4.71
CA SER A 57 -10.79 4.61 -3.45
C SER A 57 -9.64 3.74 -2.98
N MET A 58 -9.62 3.49 -1.68
CA MET A 58 -8.66 2.61 -1.02
C MET A 58 -9.44 1.61 -0.17
N GLN A 59 -9.03 0.34 -0.19
CA GLN A 59 -9.68 -0.71 0.59
C GLN A 59 -8.67 -1.49 1.41
N ARG A 60 -9.04 -1.82 2.65
CA ARG A 60 -8.28 -2.74 3.50
C ARG A 60 -8.88 -4.14 3.39
N GLN A 61 -8.03 -5.11 3.10
CA GLN A 61 -8.40 -6.51 2.86
C GLN A 61 -7.65 -7.43 3.83
N ALA A 62 -8.07 -8.70 3.89
CA ALA A 62 -7.41 -9.76 4.68
C ALA A 62 -7.25 -9.44 6.19
N GLY A 63 -8.19 -8.67 6.76
CA GLY A 63 -8.12 -8.22 8.15
C GLY A 63 -7.00 -7.20 8.38
N ASP A 64 -6.97 -6.17 7.55
CA ASP A 64 -5.98 -5.08 7.52
C ASP A 64 -4.55 -5.49 7.16
N ALA A 65 -4.34 -6.72 6.66
CA ALA A 65 -3.02 -7.16 6.19
C ALA A 65 -2.67 -6.63 4.79
N LYS A 66 -3.63 -6.03 4.08
CA LYS A 66 -3.41 -5.50 2.73
C LYS A 66 -4.23 -4.23 2.52
N VAL A 67 -3.59 -3.21 1.99
CA VAL A 67 -4.23 -1.95 1.58
C VAL A 67 -4.11 -1.86 0.06
N CYS A 68 -5.23 -1.80 -0.65
CA CYS A 68 -5.27 -1.70 -2.11
C CYS A 68 -5.73 -0.32 -2.55
N PHE A 69 -5.10 0.22 -3.58
CA PHE A 69 -5.44 1.47 -4.24
C PHE A 69 -6.12 1.19 -5.58
N PHE A 70 -7.23 1.88 -5.84
CA PHE A 70 -8.00 1.72 -7.07
C PHE A 70 -8.08 3.06 -7.82
N TYR A 71 -7.91 3.01 -9.13
CA TYR A 71 -7.81 4.18 -10.00
C TYR A 71 -8.93 4.21 -11.03
N ASP A 72 -9.38 5.41 -11.42
CA ASP A 72 -10.28 5.59 -12.56
C ASP A 72 -9.46 5.46 -13.84
N SER A 73 -9.82 4.51 -14.71
CA SER A 73 -9.15 4.32 -16.00
C SER A 73 -9.29 5.51 -16.95
N ARG A 74 -10.17 6.48 -16.65
CA ARG A 74 -10.36 7.70 -17.45
C ARG A 74 -9.39 8.82 -17.09
N LYS A 75 -8.67 8.71 -15.97
CA LYS A 75 -7.68 9.73 -15.56
C LYS A 75 -6.36 9.46 -16.28
N ASN A 76 -5.75 10.52 -16.81
CA ASN A 76 -4.39 10.45 -17.34
C ASN A 76 -3.41 10.57 -16.17
N ILE A 77 -2.98 9.42 -15.64
CA ILE A 77 -2.09 9.33 -14.48
C ILE A 77 -0.75 8.78 -14.96
N PRO A 78 0.40 9.39 -14.61
CA PRO A 78 1.70 8.84 -14.97
C PRO A 78 1.88 7.44 -14.38
N LEU A 79 2.55 6.56 -15.13
CA LEU A 79 2.82 5.17 -14.74
C LEU A 79 4.31 4.96 -14.46
N PHE A 80 4.62 4.00 -13.59
CA PHE A 80 5.94 3.38 -13.58
C PHE A 80 6.12 2.57 -14.87
N GLY A 81 7.36 2.44 -15.36
CA GLY A 81 7.62 1.77 -16.65
C GLY A 81 7.33 0.27 -16.65
N ASN A 82 7.25 -0.34 -15.47
CA ASN A 82 6.95 -1.76 -15.34
C ASN A 82 5.45 -2.06 -15.46
N ALA A 83 5.07 -2.63 -16.61
CA ALA A 83 3.70 -3.02 -16.93
C ALA A 83 3.29 -4.43 -16.43
N ALA A 84 4.15 -5.16 -15.72
CA ALA A 84 3.80 -6.48 -15.24
C ALA A 84 2.76 -6.41 -14.09
N PRO A 85 1.87 -7.42 -13.98
CA PRO A 85 0.89 -7.45 -12.91
C PRO A 85 1.53 -7.86 -11.57
N ALA A 86 1.13 -7.19 -10.48
CA ALA A 86 1.45 -7.55 -9.10
C ALA A 86 2.96 -7.72 -8.80
N VAL A 87 3.77 -6.78 -9.29
CA VAL A 87 5.21 -6.75 -9.07
C VAL A 87 5.52 -6.28 -7.65
N HIS A 88 6.27 -7.09 -6.91
CA HIS A 88 6.83 -6.72 -5.61
C HIS A 88 8.05 -5.81 -5.81
N VAL A 89 7.93 -4.54 -5.44
CA VAL A 89 8.95 -3.53 -5.76
C VAL A 89 9.86 -3.21 -4.59
N ALA A 90 9.35 -3.31 -3.36
CA ALA A 90 10.15 -3.01 -2.17
C ALA A 90 9.63 -3.68 -0.90
N ASP A 91 10.55 -3.95 0.02
CA ASP A 91 10.28 -4.25 1.42
C ASP A 91 10.69 -3.05 2.28
N VAL A 92 9.79 -2.57 3.13
CA VAL A 92 10.05 -1.54 4.14
C VAL A 92 9.94 -2.18 5.52
N LEU A 93 11.00 -2.08 6.32
CA LEU A 93 11.04 -2.60 7.68
C LEU A 93 10.75 -1.49 8.68
N LEU A 94 9.63 -1.59 9.38
CA LEU A 94 9.25 -0.68 10.47
C LEU A 94 9.67 -1.29 11.81
N ALA A 95 10.59 -0.63 12.52
CA ALA A 95 11.07 -1.06 13.83
C ALA A 95 10.47 -0.21 14.95
N SER A 96 10.31 -0.79 16.13
CA SER A 96 9.95 -0.01 17.32
C SER A 96 11.05 1.00 17.66
N THR A 97 10.65 2.19 18.09
CA THR A 97 11.52 3.20 18.69
C THR A 97 11.70 2.99 20.20
N ILE A 98 10.91 2.10 20.81
CA ILE A 98 10.97 1.80 22.23
C ILE A 98 12.26 1.00 22.50
N PRO A 99 13.17 1.49 23.36
CA PRO A 99 14.42 0.79 23.68
C PRO A 99 14.17 -0.66 24.12
N ASN A 100 15.07 -1.57 23.71
CA ASN A 100 15.07 -3.00 24.06
C ASN A 100 13.91 -3.86 23.50
N LYS A 101 13.00 -3.29 22.71
CA LYS A 101 12.05 -4.05 21.89
C LYS A 101 12.60 -4.13 20.46
N GLY A 102 13.46 -5.10 20.18
CA GLY A 102 14.01 -5.36 18.84
C GLY A 102 12.99 -5.81 17.79
N GLU A 103 11.71 -5.58 18.04
CA GLU A 103 10.59 -6.04 17.23
C GLU A 103 10.39 -5.13 16.03
N SER A 104 10.09 -5.75 14.88
CA SER A 104 9.89 -5.06 13.62
C SER A 104 8.85 -5.76 12.76
N ILE A 105 8.11 -4.97 11.99
CA ILE A 105 7.17 -5.49 11.00
C ILE A 105 7.67 -5.14 9.60
N ARG A 106 7.71 -6.14 8.73
CA ARG A 106 7.98 -5.95 7.30
C ARG A 106 6.70 -5.52 6.60
N VAL A 107 6.83 -4.58 5.68
CA VAL A 107 5.77 -4.07 4.82
C VAL A 107 6.23 -4.20 3.37
N LYS A 108 5.41 -4.80 2.53
CA LYS A 108 5.69 -5.04 1.12
C LYS A 108 4.96 -4.02 0.27
N MET A 109 5.64 -3.47 -0.72
CA MET A 109 5.09 -2.53 -1.69
C MET A 109 4.92 -3.23 -3.03
N PHE A 110 3.76 -3.05 -3.66
CA PHE A 110 3.46 -3.64 -4.95
C PHE A 110 3.02 -2.59 -5.96
N ILE A 111 3.39 -2.82 -7.21
CA ILE A 111 2.81 -2.16 -8.38
C ILE A 111 2.05 -3.17 -9.23
N HIS A 112 1.07 -2.72 -9.98
CA HIS A 112 0.30 -3.53 -10.91
C HIS A 112 0.10 -2.73 -12.18
N GLU A 113 0.66 -3.20 -13.29
CA GLU A 113 0.54 -2.53 -14.60
C GLU A 113 0.95 -1.05 -14.54
N GLY A 114 2.06 -0.75 -13.87
CA GLY A 114 2.60 0.60 -13.71
C GLY A 114 1.92 1.47 -12.63
N TYR A 115 0.82 1.01 -12.03
CA TYR A 115 0.18 1.70 -10.90
C TYR A 115 0.70 1.20 -9.57
N PHE A 116 0.89 2.09 -8.60
CA PHE A 116 1.04 1.72 -7.20
C PHE A 116 -0.23 1.00 -6.75
N PHE A 117 -0.09 -0.23 -6.31
CA PHE A 117 -1.22 -1.13 -6.16
C PHE A 117 -1.54 -1.42 -4.71
N SER A 118 -0.56 -1.87 -3.93
CA SER A 118 -0.81 -2.26 -2.55
C SER A 118 0.36 -2.08 -1.59
N ILE A 119 -0.04 -1.90 -0.32
CA ILE A 119 0.81 -2.02 0.87
C ILE A 119 0.38 -3.31 1.57
N GLU A 120 1.30 -4.25 1.76
CA GLU A 120 0.98 -5.56 2.34
C GLU A 120 1.84 -5.90 3.55
N PHE A 121 1.19 -6.44 4.57
CA PHE A 121 1.80 -6.89 5.80
C PHE A 121 1.76 -8.42 5.85
N PRO A 122 2.89 -9.13 5.97
CA PRO A 122 2.92 -10.59 6.09
C PRO A 122 2.16 -11.10 7.33
N LYS A 123 1.96 -10.24 8.33
CA LYS A 123 1.19 -10.49 9.54
C LYS A 123 0.17 -9.36 9.71
N ARG A 124 -1.05 -9.69 10.18
CA ARG A 124 -2.10 -8.68 10.44
C ARG A 124 -1.59 -7.64 11.44
N PRO A 125 -1.49 -6.34 11.07
CA PRO A 125 -0.82 -5.34 11.88
C PRO A 125 -1.34 -5.25 13.32
N LYS A 126 -2.66 -5.15 13.50
CA LYS A 126 -3.27 -5.05 14.84
C LYS A 126 -2.84 -6.18 15.77
N ARG A 127 -3.04 -7.42 15.35
CA ARG A 127 -2.67 -8.61 16.14
C ARG A 127 -1.16 -8.70 16.37
N TYR A 128 -0.36 -8.35 15.36
CA TYR A 128 1.09 -8.36 15.48
C TYR A 128 1.58 -7.33 16.52
N PHE A 129 1.06 -6.11 16.46
CA PHE A 129 1.40 -5.06 17.42
C PHE A 129 0.98 -5.40 18.85
N GLU A 130 -0.19 -6.01 19.03
CA GLU A 130 -0.65 -6.49 20.34
C GLU A 130 0.30 -7.57 20.90
N LEU A 131 0.62 -8.60 20.11
CA LEU A 131 1.46 -9.73 20.54
C LEU A 131 2.91 -9.32 20.85
N HIS A 132 3.46 -8.38 20.08
CA HIS A 132 4.84 -7.91 20.24
C HIS A 132 4.94 -6.61 21.04
N HIS A 133 3.83 -6.18 21.66
CA HIS A 133 3.72 -4.94 22.44
C HIS A 133 4.32 -3.72 21.72
N MET A 134 4.10 -3.63 20.41
CA MET A 134 4.52 -2.51 19.58
C MET A 134 3.44 -1.42 19.60
N GLN A 135 3.85 -0.16 19.61
CA GLN A 135 2.95 0.97 19.51
C GLN A 135 3.00 1.51 18.07
N PRO A 136 1.87 1.56 17.33
CA PRO A 136 1.85 1.96 15.92
C PRO A 136 2.39 3.36 15.63
N ASP A 137 2.27 4.27 16.61
CA ASP A 137 2.77 5.65 16.57
C ASP A 137 4.24 5.78 17.02
N LYS A 138 4.85 4.69 17.53
CA LYS A 138 6.25 4.63 17.96
C LYS A 138 7.08 3.75 17.04
N LEU A 139 6.77 3.77 15.75
CA LEU A 139 7.54 3.07 14.72
C LEU A 139 8.46 4.04 13.99
N ARG A 140 9.56 3.50 13.45
CA ARG A 140 10.44 4.19 12.51
C ARG A 140 10.78 3.29 11.34
N VAL A 141 11.07 3.88 10.19
CA VAL A 141 11.69 3.16 9.09
C VAL A 141 13.12 2.77 9.52
N SER A 142 13.41 1.48 9.45
CA SER A 142 14.73 0.93 9.84
C SER A 142 15.53 0.43 8.65
N LYS A 143 14.85 -0.05 7.60
CA LYS A 143 15.45 -0.51 6.35
C LYS A 143 14.43 -0.38 5.22
N VAL A 144 14.91 -0.09 4.02
CA VAL A 144 14.16 -0.24 2.77
C VAL A 144 15.01 -1.09 1.83
N GLU A 145 14.40 -2.09 1.20
CA GLU A 145 15.05 -3.00 0.26
C GLU A 145 14.25 -3.01 -1.04
N MET A 146 14.92 -2.67 -2.15
CA MET A 146 14.30 -2.56 -3.48
C MET A 146 14.53 -3.85 -4.27
N PHE A 147 13.51 -4.35 -4.97
CA PHE A 147 13.57 -5.62 -5.70
C PHE A 147 13.44 -5.48 -7.22
N SER A 148 12.82 -4.39 -7.70
CA SER A 148 12.56 -4.19 -9.13
C SER A 148 12.89 -2.77 -9.55
N VAL A 149 13.32 -2.63 -10.81
CA VAL A 149 13.50 -1.33 -11.47
C VAL A 149 12.13 -0.82 -11.90
N LEU A 150 11.90 0.49 -11.72
CA LEU A 150 10.63 1.17 -12.03
C LEU A 150 10.65 1.90 -13.38
N ASP A 151 11.75 1.74 -14.13
CA ASP A 151 12.00 2.37 -15.44
C ASP A 151 11.26 1.69 -16.59
#